data_AF-A0A5B9QZJ2-F1
#
_entry.id   AF-A0A5B9QZJ2-F1
#
_cell.length_a   1.000
_cell.length_b   1.000
_cell.length_c   1.000
_cell.angle_alpha   90.00
_cell.angle_beta   90.00
_cell.angle_gamma   90.00
#
_symmetry.space_group_name_H-M   'P 1'
#
loop_
_entity.id
_entity.type
_entity.pdbx_description
1 polymer ?
#
loop_
_entity_poly.entity_id
_entity_poly.type
_entity_poly.pdbx_seq_one_letter_code
_entity_poly.pdbx_strand_id
1 'polypeptide(L)' 'MAKSKKRKSEQSKLSERINLRVSEKELALLEKAAEQDDRSLSNWARRVLVHEARRQLGKKD' A
#
# COMPACT_ATOMS: atom_id res chain seq x y z
N MET A 1 40.87 16.45 -0.75
CA MET A 1 39.57 16.70 -1.43
C MET A 1 39.09 15.43 -2.10
N ALA A 2 38.26 14.63 -1.44
CA ALA A 2 37.53 13.52 -2.08
C ALA A 2 36.15 13.42 -1.43
N LYS A 3 35.13 13.53 -2.28
CA LYS A 3 33.74 13.84 -1.94
C LYS A 3 33.10 12.75 -1.08
N SER A 4 32.51 13.17 0.03
CA SER A 4 31.62 12.39 0.87
C SER A 4 30.48 11.78 0.04
N LYS A 5 30.51 10.46 -0.19
CA LYS A 5 29.33 9.68 -0.64
C LYS A 5 28.33 9.57 0.52
N LYS A 6 27.78 10.70 0.96
CA LYS A 6 26.64 10.76 1.88
C LYS A 6 25.40 11.06 1.05
N ARG A 7 24.31 10.35 1.38
CA ARG A 7 22.91 10.55 0.93
C ARG A 7 22.48 9.77 -0.32
N LYS A 8 22.39 8.44 -0.20
CA LYS A 8 21.45 7.66 -1.03
C LYS A 8 20.65 6.59 -0.27
N SER A 9 20.77 6.49 1.05
CA SER A 9 20.20 5.37 1.82
C SER A 9 19.13 5.75 2.86
N GLU A 10 18.90 7.02 3.16
CA GLU A 10 17.90 7.42 4.19
C GLU A 10 16.46 7.53 3.67
N GLN A 11 16.28 7.40 2.36
CA GLN A 11 14.96 7.26 1.75
C GLN A 11 14.74 5.80 1.35
N SER A 12 15.21 4.85 2.17
CA SER A 12 14.50 3.59 2.30
C SER A 12 13.10 3.97 2.76
N LYS A 13 12.17 4.18 1.81
CA LYS A 13 10.74 4.28 2.07
C LYS A 13 10.45 3.28 3.17
N LEU A 14 9.87 3.71 4.29
CA LEU A 14 9.41 2.80 5.34
C LEU A 14 8.41 1.85 4.66
N SER A 15 8.93 0.74 4.14
CA SER A 15 8.24 -0.18 3.25
C SER A 15 8.18 -1.50 3.96
N GLU A 16 7.29 -1.55 4.95
CA GLU A 16 6.87 -2.83 5.47
C GLU A 16 5.95 -3.49 4.44
N ARG A 17 6.26 -4.74 4.08
CA ARG A 17 5.41 -5.51 3.17
C ARG A 17 4.26 -6.08 3.98
N ILE A 18 3.03 -5.72 3.62
CA ILE A 18 1.82 -6.30 4.21
C ILE A 18 1.43 -7.52 3.36
N ASN A 19 1.57 -8.71 3.91
CA ASN A 19 1.06 -9.94 3.30
C ASN A 19 -0.36 -10.19 3.78
N LEU A 20 -1.35 -9.97 2.91
CA LEU A 20 -2.75 -10.23 3.22
C LEU A 20 -3.06 -11.71 2.98
N ARG A 21 -3.63 -12.38 3.99
CA ARG A 21 -4.23 -13.70 3.82
C ARG A 21 -5.68 -13.48 3.38
N VAL A 22 -6.00 -13.93 2.18
CA VAL A 22 -7.35 -13.83 1.60
C VAL A 22 -7.75 -15.18 1.04
N SER A 23 -9.05 -15.49 1.09
CA SER A 23 -9.62 -16.62 0.38
C SER A 23 -9.66 -16.39 -1.13
N GLU A 24 -9.87 -17.45 -1.91
CA GLU A 24 -9.99 -17.36 -3.36
C GLU A 24 -11.12 -16.42 -3.81
N LYS A 25 -12.26 -16.47 -3.11
CA LYS A 25 -13.41 -15.60 -3.39
C LYS A 25 -13.09 -14.13 -3.16
N GLU A 26 -12.34 -13.83 -2.11
CA GLU A 26 -11.89 -12.47 -1.82
C GLU A 26 -10.85 -12.02 -2.84
N LEU A 27 -9.90 -12.87 -3.20
CA LEU A 27 -8.90 -12.53 -4.23
C LEU A 27 -9.56 -12.17 -5.56
N ALA A 28 -10.50 -12.99 -6.05
CA ALA A 28 -11.22 -12.72 -7.30
C ALA A 28 -12.00 -11.39 -7.26
N LEU A 29 -12.58 -11.05 -6.10
CA LEU A 29 -13.25 -9.76 -5.93
C LEU A 29 -12.25 -8.59 -5.99
N LEU A 30 -11.10 -8.71 -5.33
CA LEU A 30 -10.06 -7.67 -5.32
C LEU A 30 -9.45 -7.48 -6.71
N GLU A 31 -9.23 -8.56 -7.47
CA GLU A 31 -8.74 -8.51 -8.85
C GLU A 31 -9.73 -7.78 -9.76
N LYS A 32 -11.01 -8.17 -9.73
CA LYS A 32 -12.07 -7.51 -10.51
C LYS A 32 -12.23 -6.03 -10.15
N ALA A 33 -12.07 -5.68 -8.87
CA ALA A 33 -12.13 -4.29 -8.43
C ALA A 33 -10.89 -3.49 -8.87
N ALA A 34 -9.72 -4.14 -8.90
CA ALA A 34 -8.48 -3.53 -9.37
C ALA A 34 -8.47 -3.35 -10.90
N GLU A 35 -9.13 -4.20 -11.68
CA GLU A 35 -9.28 -4.02 -13.15
C GLU A 35 -9.92 -2.68 -13.55
N GLN A 36 -10.69 -2.07 -12.66
CA GLN A 36 -11.33 -0.76 -12.88
C GLN A 36 -10.40 0.43 -12.56
N ASP A 37 -9.22 0.19 -11.98
CA ASP A 37 -8.19 1.19 -11.69
C ASP A 37 -6.96 0.84 -12.56
N ASP A 38 -6.32 1.80 -13.23
CA ASP A 38 -5.13 1.56 -14.08
C ASP A 38 -3.87 1.17 -13.27
N ARG A 39 -4.03 0.59 -12.08
CA ARG A 39 -3.00 0.35 -11.07
C ARG A 39 -2.92 -1.13 -10.74
N SER A 40 -1.75 -1.55 -10.28
CA SER A 40 -1.57 -2.91 -9.77
C SER A 40 -2.46 -3.18 -8.54
N LEU A 41 -2.90 -4.43 -8.42
CA LEU A 41 -3.69 -4.94 -7.29
C LEU A 41 -3.11 -4.51 -5.92
N SER A 42 -1.79 -4.63 -5.74
CA SER A 42 -1.13 -4.25 -4.49
C SER A 42 -1.24 -2.74 -4.18
N ASN A 43 -1.17 -1.88 -5.20
CA ASN A 43 -1.30 -0.43 -5.00
C ASN A 43 -2.75 -0.06 -4.73
N TRP A 44 -3.69 -0.67 -5.45
CA TRP A 44 -5.12 -0.52 -5.20
C TRP A 44 -5.48 -0.94 -3.77
N ALA A 45 -5.07 -2.13 -3.34
CA ALA A 45 -5.33 -2.66 -1.99
C ALA A 45 -4.74 -1.74 -0.90
N ARG A 46 -3.52 -1.24 -1.08
CA ARG A 46 -2.91 -0.27 -0.14
C ARG A 46 -3.77 1.00 0.01
N ARG A 47 -4.32 1.54 -1.09
CA ARG A 47 -5.18 2.74 -1.02
C ARG A 47 -6.45 2.47 -0.24
N VAL A 48 -7.08 1.33 -0.48
CA VAL A 48 -8.30 0.92 0.23
C VAL A 48 -8.02 0.80 1.72
N LEU A 49 -6.92 0.14 2.11
CA LEU A 49 -6.52 0.02 3.52
C LEU A 49 -6.30 1.38 4.18
N VAL A 50 -5.61 2.31 3.52
CA VAL A 50 -5.39 3.67 4.04
C VAL A 50 -6.69 4.45 4.14
N HIS A 51 -7.57 4.34 3.15
CA HIS A 51 -8.87 5.00 3.15
C HIS A 51 -9.75 4.51 4.32
N GLU A 52 -9.83 3.21 4.52
CA GLU A 52 -10.62 2.61 5.60
C GLU A 52 -10.05 2.97 6.98
N ALA A 53 -8.73 2.97 7.15
CA ALA A 53 -8.08 3.42 8.38
C ALA A 53 -8.46 4.89 8.72
N ARG A 54 -8.42 5.79 7.72
CA ARG A 54 -8.84 7.19 7.91
C ARG A 54 -10.31 7.30 8.31
N ARG A 55 -11.18 6.53 7.65
CA ARG A 55 -12.61 6.50 7.95
C ARG A 55 -12.89 6.03 9.38
N GLN A 56 -12.16 5.03 9.86
CA GLN A 56 -12.32 4.52 11.23
C GLN A 56 -11.83 5.51 12.28
N LEU A 57 -10.72 6.20 12.00
CA LEU A 57 -10.20 7.24 12.89
C LEU A 57 -11.11 8.47 12.92
N GLY A 58 -11.59 8.94 11.77
CA GLY A 58 -12.51 10.09 11.69
C GLY A 58 -13.92 9.86 12.22
N LYS A 59 -14.25 8.65 12.72
CA LYS A 59 -15.48 8.35 13.47
C LYS A 59 -15.27 8.38 14.99
N LYS A 60 -14.01 8.41 15.44
CA LYS A 60 -13.64 8.39 16.87
C LYS A 60 -13.37 9.79 17.43
N ASP A 61 -13.28 10.80 16.56
CA ASP A 61 -13.29 12.23 16.89
C ASP A 61 -14.71 12.79 16.71
#